data_AF-A0A1Y1KPX6-F1
#
_entry.id   AF-A0A1Y1KPX6-F1
#
_cell.length_a   1.000
_cell.length_b   1.000
_cell.length_c   1.000
_cell.angle_alpha   90.00
_cell.angle_beta   90.00
_cell.angle_gamma   90.00
#
_symmetry.space_group_name_H-M   'P 1'
#
loop_
_entity.id
_entity.type
_entity.pdbx_description
1 polymer ?
#
loop_
_entity_poly.entity_id
_entity_poly.type
_entity_poly.pdbx_seq_one_letter_code
_entity_poly.pdbx_strand_id
1 'polypeptide(L)'
;MCKFKLVFLFLLTVPCVFGQDDQEHNPNDEVELTATHNGHPGPSIQDSQDDAKRNEQPPFKPRNQHDVDESNAKYTDYTNWDSLTSRYAPPQESQRGGIPYYVTEQRLREIRKEFMYWYFDLGGDGDNIGDWQKTIQSSSPQVHKNLNFQLPFFGFRFNYTRVSINGYLEFSDPPENYPAYPLVFPVKDWPKMNDPSFMGIFFSKCRIGSLRTEDLDRRKPGVYFRLERDLQTRIDQLGVEMRERVKWDIREGMIGAETFNPKHAIIVTWKNISFAGGIPQALYTTNTFQLVLATDEVFTYAIFNYLDLQWTSHTEALGDTLKGEGG
;
A
#
# COMPACT_ATOMS: atom_id res chain seq x y z
N MET A 1 -2.15 -10.18 -25.09
CA MET A 1 -1.37 -9.54 -24.00
C MET A 1 0.00 -10.18 -23.90
N CYS A 2 1.04 -9.39 -23.63
CA CYS A 2 2.34 -9.89 -23.18
C CYS A 2 2.43 -9.62 -21.67
N LYS A 3 2.86 -10.60 -20.87
CA LYS A 3 2.97 -10.47 -19.41
C LYS A 3 4.44 -10.44 -19.02
N PHE A 4 4.84 -9.48 -18.18
CA PHE A 4 6.23 -9.32 -17.76
C PHE A 4 6.36 -9.29 -16.24
N LYS A 5 7.33 -10.01 -15.70
CA LYS A 5 7.68 -10.02 -14.28
C LYS A 5 9.17 -9.71 -14.13
N LEU A 6 9.50 -8.59 -13.49
CA LEU A 6 10.87 -8.16 -13.21
C LEU A 6 11.11 -8.18 -11.70
N VAL A 7 12.35 -8.45 -11.28
CA VAL A 7 12.77 -8.40 -9.87
C VAL A 7 14.01 -7.51 -9.74
N PHE A 8 13.99 -6.62 -8.75
CA PHE A 8 15.06 -5.66 -8.46
C PHE A 8 15.47 -5.75 -6.98
N LEU A 9 16.76 -5.49 -6.70
CA LEU A 9 17.35 -5.41 -5.37
C LEU A 9 17.86 -3.99 -5.13
N PHE A 10 17.49 -3.40 -3.99
CA PHE A 10 18.02 -2.11 -3.52
C PHE A 10 19.00 -2.36 -2.37
N LEU A 11 20.29 -2.13 -2.65
CA LEU A 11 21.38 -2.31 -1.67
C LEU A 11 21.59 -1.07 -0.81
N LEU A 12 21.93 -1.29 0.45
CA LEU A 12 22.42 -0.26 1.36
C LEU A 12 23.96 -0.17 1.22
N THR A 13 24.45 0.63 0.27
CA THR A 13 25.88 0.97 0.21
C THR A 13 26.18 2.10 1.18
N VAL A 14 26.71 1.77 2.36
CA VAL A 14 27.27 2.77 3.28
C VAL A 14 28.71 3.09 2.84
N PRO A 15 29.01 4.29 2.32
CA PRO A 15 30.39 4.71 2.13
C PRO A 15 31.03 4.92 3.50
N CYS A 16 31.85 3.97 3.95
CA CYS A 16 32.57 4.06 5.21
C CYS A 16 33.75 5.05 5.08
N VAL A 17 33.44 6.35 5.09
CA VAL A 17 34.43 7.41 5.10
C VAL A 17 34.96 7.56 6.53
N PHE A 18 36.13 6.96 6.79
CA PHE A 18 36.94 7.31 7.95
C PHE A 18 37.49 8.73 7.76
N GLY A 19 36.77 9.72 8.28
CA GLY A 19 37.26 11.06 8.55
C GLY A 19 37.67 11.15 10.01
N GLN A 20 38.94 11.48 10.25
CA GLN A 20 39.48 11.75 11.58
C GLN A 20 39.58 13.27 11.78
N ASP A 21 39.62 13.66 13.06
CA ASP A 21 40.01 14.99 13.56
C ASP A 21 38.99 16.13 13.20
N ASP A 22 38.70 17.11 14.07
CA ASP A 22 39.21 17.40 15.42
C ASP A 22 38.11 17.97 16.35
N GLN A 23 38.38 18.04 17.65
CA GLN A 23 37.50 18.71 18.62
C GLN A 23 37.82 20.20 18.73
N GLU A 24 36.80 21.07 18.74
CA GLU A 24 36.91 22.37 19.40
C GLU A 24 35.65 22.65 20.22
N HIS A 25 35.85 23.16 21.44
CA HIS A 25 34.81 23.33 22.47
C HIS A 25 34.81 24.78 22.95
N ASN A 26 33.63 25.40 23.00
CA ASN A 26 33.42 26.65 23.72
C ASN A 26 32.00 26.64 24.33
N PRO A 27 31.84 26.73 25.66
CA PRO A 27 30.54 26.68 26.31
C PRO A 27 29.90 28.07 26.40
N ASN A 28 28.56 28.12 26.38
CA ASN A 28 27.68 29.03 27.14
C ASN A 28 26.25 28.89 26.60
N ASP A 29 25.34 28.38 27.43
CA ASP A 29 23.92 28.80 27.55
C ASP A 29 23.20 27.85 28.53
N GLU A 30 23.49 28.00 29.83
CA GLU A 30 22.66 27.42 30.89
C GLU A 30 21.55 28.40 31.29
N VAL A 31 20.29 28.03 31.05
CA VAL A 31 19.13 28.65 31.71
C VAL A 31 18.14 27.55 32.14
N GLU A 32 18.41 26.95 33.30
CA GLU A 32 17.37 26.31 34.11
C GLU A 32 16.53 27.41 34.80
N LEU A 33 15.23 27.20 35.01
CA LEU A 33 14.52 27.71 36.20
C LEU A 33 13.14 27.06 36.42
N THR A 34 13.08 26.15 37.40
CA THR A 34 11.97 25.87 38.34
C THR A 34 10.54 25.64 37.85
N ALA A 35 9.98 24.50 38.23
CA ALA A 35 8.52 24.33 38.43
C ALA A 35 8.06 24.93 39.78
N THR A 36 6.79 25.32 39.89
CA THR A 36 6.15 25.65 41.17
C THR A 36 4.81 24.93 41.32
N HIS A 37 4.58 24.33 42.49
CA HIS A 37 3.40 23.53 42.83
C HIS A 37 2.59 24.22 43.94
N ASN A 38 1.34 24.57 43.66
CA ASN A 38 0.29 24.98 44.61
C ASN A 38 -1.07 24.74 43.92
N GLY A 39 -2.19 24.44 44.57
CA GLY A 39 -2.47 24.25 46.00
C GLY A 39 -3.99 24.35 46.20
N HIS A 40 -4.66 23.29 46.64
CA HIS A 40 -6.14 23.24 46.75
C HIS A 40 -6.63 24.08 47.95
N PRO A 41 -7.85 24.66 47.90
CA PRO A 41 -8.97 23.97 48.55
C PRO A 41 -10.37 24.21 47.93
N GLY A 42 -11.31 23.32 48.25
CA GLY A 42 -12.76 23.61 48.33
C GLY A 42 -13.22 23.62 49.80
N PRO A 43 -14.50 23.41 50.15
CA PRO A 43 -15.67 23.21 49.29
C PRO A 43 -16.89 24.09 49.67
N SER A 44 -17.99 24.00 48.91
CA SER A 44 -19.35 24.27 49.41
C SER A 44 -20.39 23.45 48.61
N ILE A 45 -21.47 23.04 49.29
CA ILE A 45 -22.53 22.17 48.76
C ILE A 45 -23.83 22.98 48.62
N GLN A 46 -24.63 22.72 47.59
CA GLN A 46 -26.08 22.90 47.67
C GLN A 46 -26.87 21.99 46.71
N ASP A 47 -27.65 21.10 47.31
CA ASP A 47 -28.79 20.36 46.76
C ASP A 47 -29.88 21.32 46.21
N SER A 48 -30.82 20.97 45.31
CA SER A 48 -31.07 19.81 44.41
C SER A 48 -32.10 20.31 43.33
N GLN A 49 -33.01 19.59 42.64
CA GLN A 49 -33.60 18.23 42.69
C GLN A 49 -34.31 17.90 41.34
N ASP A 50 -34.84 16.67 41.23
CA ASP A 50 -35.82 16.08 40.30
C ASP A 50 -36.46 16.90 39.15
N ASP A 51 -36.51 16.28 37.95
CA ASP A 51 -37.80 15.83 37.37
C ASP A 51 -37.61 14.71 36.31
N ALA A 52 -38.61 13.84 36.10
CA ALA A 52 -38.44 12.58 35.34
C ALA A 52 -39.37 12.43 34.11
N LYS A 53 -38.81 12.10 32.93
CA LYS A 53 -39.59 11.85 31.70
C LYS A 53 -39.14 10.63 30.87
N ARG A 54 -39.81 9.50 31.16
CA ARG A 54 -40.45 8.53 30.26
C ARG A 54 -39.75 8.12 28.94
N ASN A 55 -39.48 6.81 28.82
CA ASN A 55 -39.17 6.14 27.55
C ASN A 55 -40.37 6.17 26.58
N GLU A 56 -40.12 6.49 25.31
CA GLU A 56 -41.02 6.18 24.18
C GLU A 56 -40.21 5.66 22.99
N GLN A 57 -40.63 4.52 22.41
CA GLN A 57 -39.96 3.90 21.25
C GLN A 57 -40.53 4.46 19.94
N PRO A 58 -39.71 4.79 18.93
CA PRO A 58 -40.20 5.19 17.62
C PRO A 58 -40.86 4.01 16.87
N PRO A 59 -41.84 4.26 15.99
CA PRO A 59 -42.64 3.21 15.37
C PRO A 59 -41.88 2.39 14.31
N PHE A 60 -42.30 1.13 14.15
CA PHE A 60 -41.86 0.24 13.09
C PHE A 60 -42.04 0.88 11.70
N LYS A 61 -40.97 0.89 10.89
CA LYS A 61 -41.03 1.17 9.45
C LYS A 61 -40.98 -0.16 8.68
N PRO A 62 -41.70 -0.32 7.56
CA PRO A 62 -41.55 -1.49 6.71
C PRO A 62 -40.14 -1.54 6.09
N ARG A 63 -39.54 -2.73 6.08
CA ARG A 63 -38.16 -2.97 5.59
C ARG A 63 -38.10 -2.77 4.08
N ASN A 64 -37.13 -1.98 3.60
CA ASN A 64 -36.90 -1.80 2.18
C ASN A 64 -35.89 -2.84 1.67
N GLN A 65 -35.93 -3.14 0.37
CA GLN A 65 -35.17 -4.24 -0.20
C GLN A 65 -33.65 -3.99 -0.31
N HIS A 66 -33.17 -2.82 0.15
CA HIS A 66 -31.76 -2.51 0.34
C HIS A 66 -31.20 -2.97 1.70
N ASP A 67 -32.06 -3.27 2.68
CA ASP A 67 -31.66 -3.63 4.05
C ASP A 67 -31.16 -5.09 4.15
N VAL A 68 -30.43 -5.58 3.14
CA VAL A 68 -30.06 -7.01 2.96
C VAL A 68 -28.55 -7.23 2.87
N ASP A 69 -27.78 -6.27 2.33
CA ASP A 69 -26.34 -6.45 2.11
C ASP A 69 -25.48 -6.19 3.35
N GLU A 70 -25.84 -5.24 4.23
CA GLU A 70 -25.07 -4.97 5.47
C GLU A 70 -24.93 -6.19 6.38
N SER A 71 -25.93 -7.08 6.40
CA SER A 71 -25.90 -8.30 7.23
C SER A 71 -24.88 -9.35 6.77
N ASN A 72 -24.51 -9.36 5.48
CA ASN A 72 -23.71 -10.45 4.90
C ASN A 72 -22.20 -10.31 5.18
N ALA A 73 -21.68 -9.09 5.34
CA ALA A 73 -20.26 -8.87 5.66
C ALA A 73 -19.85 -9.50 7.02
N LYS A 74 -20.81 -9.72 7.93
CA LYS A 74 -20.56 -10.18 9.31
C LYS A 74 -20.47 -11.71 9.47
N TYR A 75 -20.79 -12.48 8.43
CA TYR A 75 -20.75 -13.95 8.43
C TYR A 75 -20.12 -14.51 7.14
N THR A 76 -18.87 -14.09 6.87
CA THR A 76 -18.03 -14.84 5.91
C THR A 76 -17.57 -16.14 6.58
N ASP A 77 -17.87 -17.29 6.00
CA ASP A 77 -17.40 -18.58 6.48
C ASP A 77 -15.94 -18.81 6.07
N TYR A 78 -15.04 -18.77 7.05
CA TYR A 78 -13.60 -18.98 6.84
C TYR A 78 -13.17 -20.46 6.97
N THR A 79 -14.07 -21.39 7.26
CA THR A 79 -13.72 -22.83 7.41
C THR A 79 -13.21 -23.47 6.13
N ASN A 80 -13.65 -22.96 4.97
CA ASN A 80 -13.23 -23.37 3.63
C ASN A 80 -12.48 -22.24 2.90
N TRP A 81 -11.79 -21.36 3.63
CA TRP A 81 -11.02 -20.27 3.03
C TRP A 81 -9.80 -20.81 2.26
N ASP A 82 -9.65 -20.38 1.01
CA ASP A 82 -8.49 -20.65 0.15
C ASP A 82 -7.95 -19.34 -0.41
N SER A 83 -6.63 -19.16 -0.36
CA SER A 83 -6.00 -17.89 -0.72
C SER A 83 -6.11 -17.53 -2.21
N LEU A 84 -6.18 -18.51 -3.11
CA LEU A 84 -6.14 -18.28 -4.55
C LEU A 84 -7.52 -17.95 -5.12
N THR A 85 -8.58 -18.51 -4.52
CA THR A 85 -9.98 -18.36 -4.95
C THR A 85 -10.78 -17.37 -4.10
N SER A 86 -10.39 -17.09 -2.85
CA SER A 86 -11.14 -16.17 -1.98
C SER A 86 -11.09 -14.72 -2.44
N ARG A 87 -12.22 -14.03 -2.24
CA ARG A 87 -12.37 -12.57 -2.44
C ARG A 87 -12.17 -11.76 -1.15
N TYR A 88 -12.02 -12.44 -0.02
CA TYR A 88 -11.86 -11.88 1.32
C TYR A 88 -10.46 -12.21 1.87
N ALA A 89 -9.79 -11.23 2.47
CA ALA A 89 -8.64 -11.50 3.32
C ALA A 89 -9.07 -12.32 4.57
N PRO A 90 -8.20 -13.17 5.15
CA PRO A 90 -8.53 -13.88 6.37
C PRO A 90 -8.56 -12.91 7.58
N PRO A 91 -9.30 -13.22 8.66
CA PRO A 91 -9.45 -12.32 9.80
C PRO A 91 -8.12 -11.99 10.49
N GLN A 92 -8.00 -10.79 11.06
CA GLN A 92 -6.80 -10.44 11.85
C GLN A 92 -6.62 -11.39 13.05
N GLU A 93 -7.70 -11.96 13.57
CA GLU A 93 -7.70 -12.96 14.64
C GLU A 93 -7.07 -14.30 14.23
N SER A 94 -7.19 -14.73 12.96
CA SER A 94 -6.60 -16.01 12.51
C SER A 94 -5.08 -16.02 12.58
N GLN A 95 -4.46 -14.83 12.63
CA GLN A 95 -3.03 -14.62 12.78
C GLN A 95 -2.51 -14.99 14.20
N ARG A 96 -3.42 -15.19 15.18
CA ARG A 96 -3.09 -15.32 16.60
C ARG A 96 -3.84 -16.48 17.27
N GLY A 97 -3.16 -17.63 17.42
CA GLY A 97 -3.65 -18.74 18.25
C GLY A 97 -4.40 -19.87 17.52
N GLY A 98 -4.37 -19.91 16.18
CA GLY A 98 -4.87 -21.04 15.40
C GLY A 98 -3.91 -22.25 15.37
N ILE A 99 -4.35 -23.34 14.73
CA ILE A 99 -3.46 -24.46 14.35
C ILE A 99 -2.44 -23.93 13.33
N PRO A 100 -1.12 -24.12 13.51
CA PRO A 100 -0.14 -23.63 12.56
C PRO A 100 -0.29 -24.24 11.18
N TYR A 101 -0.40 -23.40 10.15
CA TYR A 101 -0.42 -23.81 8.76
C TYR A 101 1.00 -24.11 8.25
N TYR A 102 1.15 -25.19 7.50
CA TYR A 102 2.39 -25.57 6.82
C TYR A 102 2.13 -25.71 5.32
N VAL A 103 2.81 -24.89 4.50
CA VAL A 103 2.67 -25.01 3.03
C VAL A 103 3.39 -26.28 2.55
N THR A 104 2.74 -27.06 1.70
CA THR A 104 3.39 -28.17 0.99
C THR A 104 4.13 -27.64 -0.24
N GLU A 105 5.17 -28.35 -0.71
CA GLU A 105 5.84 -27.95 -1.95
C GLU A 105 4.88 -27.89 -3.16
N GLN A 106 3.90 -28.80 -3.22
CA GLN A 106 2.89 -28.79 -4.28
C GLN A 106 2.08 -27.49 -4.22
N ARG A 107 1.59 -27.14 -3.03
CA ARG A 107 0.82 -25.91 -2.82
C ARG A 107 1.65 -24.66 -3.12
N LEU A 108 2.93 -24.64 -2.73
CA LEU A 108 3.86 -23.58 -3.10
C LEU A 108 4.05 -23.50 -4.63
N ARG A 109 4.18 -24.63 -5.34
CA ARG A 109 4.24 -24.68 -6.80
C ARG A 109 2.92 -24.27 -7.49
N GLU A 110 1.78 -24.44 -6.84
CA GLU A 110 0.48 -23.94 -7.32
C GLU A 110 0.40 -22.42 -7.17
N ILE A 111 0.65 -21.91 -5.95
CA ILE A 111 0.71 -20.48 -5.62
C ILE A 111 1.67 -19.70 -6.54
N ARG A 112 2.83 -20.28 -6.86
CA ARG A 112 3.86 -19.63 -7.70
C ARG A 112 3.54 -19.66 -9.20
N LYS A 113 2.51 -20.39 -9.66
CA LYS A 113 1.97 -20.25 -11.02
C LYS A 113 1.16 -18.97 -11.19
N GLU A 114 0.58 -18.44 -10.10
CA GLU A 114 -0.16 -17.19 -10.18
C GLU A 114 0.77 -16.03 -10.55
N PHE A 115 0.31 -15.22 -11.49
CA PHE A 115 1.09 -14.10 -11.99
C PHE A 115 1.08 -12.91 -11.02
N MET A 116 -0.08 -12.64 -10.43
CA MET A 116 -0.27 -11.56 -9.44
C MET A 116 -0.20 -12.12 -8.03
N TYR A 117 0.31 -11.31 -7.10
CA TYR A 117 0.17 -11.53 -5.66
C TYR A 117 -1.23 -11.11 -5.18
N TRP A 118 -1.61 -11.62 -4.01
CA TRP A 118 -2.93 -11.43 -3.42
C TRP A 118 -3.29 -9.95 -3.21
N TYR A 119 -4.48 -9.60 -3.69
CA TYR A 119 -5.21 -8.40 -3.33
C TYR A 119 -6.71 -8.76 -3.29
N PHE A 120 -7.40 -8.29 -2.27
CA PHE A 120 -8.79 -8.61 -2.00
C PHE A 120 -9.67 -7.37 -2.23
N ASP A 121 -10.93 -7.55 -2.61
CA ASP A 121 -11.86 -6.45 -2.88
C ASP A 121 -13.17 -6.55 -2.09
N LEU A 122 -13.27 -7.55 -1.21
CA LEU A 122 -14.31 -7.71 -0.20
C LEU A 122 -13.66 -7.90 1.18
N GLY A 123 -14.44 -7.70 2.24
CA GLY A 123 -13.98 -7.71 3.62
C GLY A 123 -13.26 -6.42 4.03
N GLY A 124 -12.40 -6.52 5.05
CA GLY A 124 -11.81 -5.36 5.72
C GLY A 124 -12.75 -4.73 6.76
N ASP A 125 -12.24 -3.72 7.47
CA ASP A 125 -12.90 -3.18 8.66
C ASP A 125 -14.08 -2.26 8.27
N GLY A 126 -15.30 -2.80 8.35
CA GLY A 126 -16.57 -2.07 8.19
C GLY A 126 -17.03 -1.86 6.74
N ASP A 127 -16.19 -1.28 5.88
CA ASP A 127 -16.60 -0.80 4.54
C ASP A 127 -16.81 -1.91 3.47
N ASN A 128 -16.42 -3.16 3.75
CA ASN A 128 -16.48 -4.31 2.84
C ASN A 128 -15.79 -4.12 1.46
N ILE A 129 -14.75 -3.28 1.39
CA ILE A 129 -13.99 -2.95 0.16
C ILE A 129 -12.65 -3.69 0.02
N GLY A 130 -12.29 -4.55 0.97
CA GLY A 130 -11.00 -5.26 1.00
C GLY A 130 -9.82 -4.30 1.02
N ASP A 131 -8.86 -4.53 0.11
CA ASP A 131 -7.65 -3.72 -0.05
C ASP A 131 -7.88 -2.46 -0.94
N TRP A 132 -9.11 -2.18 -1.43
CA TRP A 132 -9.39 -1.07 -2.38
C TRP A 132 -9.32 0.32 -1.73
N GLN A 133 -8.60 1.26 -2.36
CA GLN A 133 -8.29 2.56 -1.77
C GLN A 133 -9.31 3.64 -2.13
N LYS A 134 -10.43 3.67 -1.38
CA LYS A 134 -11.56 4.63 -1.48
C LYS A 134 -11.17 6.12 -1.42
N THR A 135 -10.02 6.44 -0.83
CA THR A 135 -9.46 7.80 -0.75
C THR A 135 -8.71 8.24 -2.00
N ILE A 136 -8.25 7.32 -2.85
CA ILE A 136 -7.58 7.66 -4.11
C ILE A 136 -8.65 8.06 -5.13
N GLN A 137 -8.65 9.33 -5.50
CA GLN A 137 -9.62 9.96 -6.41
C GLN A 137 -8.91 11.05 -7.25
N SER A 138 -9.57 11.58 -8.28
CA SER A 138 -8.94 12.58 -9.18
C SER A 138 -8.47 13.86 -8.45
N SER A 139 -9.10 14.22 -7.33
CA SER A 139 -8.72 15.34 -6.45
C SER A 139 -7.73 14.97 -5.35
N SER A 140 -7.55 13.67 -5.07
CA SER A 140 -6.60 13.12 -4.10
C SER A 140 -5.87 11.94 -4.74
N PRO A 141 -4.90 12.20 -5.65
CA PRO A 141 -4.24 11.17 -6.46
C PRO A 141 -3.24 10.32 -5.66
N GLN A 142 -3.12 10.55 -4.35
CA GLN A 142 -2.28 9.80 -3.43
C GLN A 142 -3.03 9.43 -2.13
N VAL A 143 -2.54 8.42 -1.41
CA VAL A 143 -2.90 8.17 -0.01
C VAL A 143 -1.64 7.85 0.81
N HIS A 144 -1.51 8.46 1.99
CA HIS A 144 -0.43 8.18 2.93
C HIS A 144 -0.64 6.84 3.65
N LYS A 145 0.43 6.06 3.84
CA LYS A 145 0.43 4.77 4.53
C LYS A 145 1.59 4.69 5.51
N ASN A 146 1.25 4.58 6.80
CA ASN A 146 2.23 4.34 7.86
C ASN A 146 2.76 2.90 7.78
N LEU A 147 4.06 2.72 8.00
CA LEU A 147 4.72 1.43 8.17
C LEU A 147 5.18 1.34 9.63
N ASN A 148 4.86 0.25 10.31
CA ASN A 148 5.32 -0.03 11.68
C ASN A 148 6.73 -0.66 11.73
N PHE A 149 7.45 -0.59 10.60
CA PHE A 149 8.81 -1.08 10.41
C PHE A 149 9.61 -0.05 9.61
N GLN A 150 10.93 -0.18 9.61
CA GLN A 150 11.81 0.62 8.77
C GLN A 150 12.01 -0.09 7.42
N LEU A 151 11.56 0.51 6.32
CA LEU A 151 11.83 0.05 4.96
C LEU A 151 13.16 0.67 4.46
N PRO A 152 14.22 -0.13 4.21
CA PRO A 152 15.45 0.38 3.62
C PRO A 152 15.27 0.73 2.14
N PHE A 153 15.68 1.92 1.71
CA PHE A 153 15.64 2.32 0.29
C PHE A 153 16.69 3.42 0.03
N PHE A 154 17.60 3.19 -0.92
CA PHE A 154 18.72 4.09 -1.30
C PHE A 154 19.47 4.74 -0.12
N GLY A 155 19.87 3.94 0.87
CA GLY A 155 20.61 4.41 2.05
C GLY A 155 19.73 4.97 3.18
N PHE A 156 18.51 5.40 2.86
CA PHE A 156 17.53 5.87 3.83
C PHE A 156 16.68 4.74 4.41
N ARG A 157 15.92 5.04 5.47
CA ARG A 157 14.96 4.12 6.10
C ARG A 157 13.64 4.84 6.34
N PHE A 158 12.57 4.34 5.73
CA PHE A 158 11.26 4.98 5.75
C PHE A 158 10.26 4.21 6.61
N ASN A 159 9.54 4.92 7.49
CA ASN A 159 8.42 4.41 8.29
C ASN A 159 7.05 4.79 7.69
N TYR A 160 7.03 5.22 6.43
CA TYR A 160 5.81 5.50 5.67
C TYR A 160 6.05 5.32 4.16
N THR A 161 4.97 5.32 3.39
CA THR A 161 4.98 5.55 1.95
C THR A 161 3.69 6.25 1.53
N ARG A 162 3.72 6.99 0.42
CA ARG A 162 2.52 7.54 -0.22
C ARG A 162 2.25 6.75 -1.50
N VAL A 163 1.04 6.23 -1.62
CA VAL A 163 0.62 5.38 -2.75
C VAL A 163 -0.08 6.26 -3.77
N SER A 164 0.48 6.42 -4.97
CA SER A 164 -0.15 7.23 -6.02
C SER A 164 -0.94 6.40 -7.04
N ILE A 165 -2.05 6.93 -7.55
CA ILE A 165 -2.72 6.41 -8.75
C ILE A 165 -1.81 6.40 -9.97
N ASN A 166 -0.80 7.29 -10.01
CA ASN A 166 0.13 7.53 -11.11
C ASN A 166 1.21 6.43 -11.29
N GLY A 167 0.99 5.24 -10.72
CA GLY A 167 1.88 4.09 -10.89
C GLY A 167 3.23 4.22 -10.18
N TYR A 168 3.23 4.77 -8.95
CA TYR A 168 4.42 4.84 -8.10
C TYR A 168 4.10 4.79 -6.60
N LEU A 169 5.13 4.42 -5.82
CA LEU A 169 5.22 4.68 -4.38
C LEU A 169 6.22 5.81 -4.12
N GLU A 170 5.93 6.68 -3.17
CA GLU A 170 6.75 7.83 -2.79
C GLU A 170 7.15 7.71 -1.30
N PHE A 171 8.36 8.16 -0.96
CA PHE A 171 8.97 8.02 0.37
C PHE A 171 9.54 9.34 0.92
N SER A 172 9.74 10.35 0.07
CA SER A 172 10.06 11.73 0.47
C SER A 172 9.38 12.71 -0.48
N ASP A 173 9.22 13.96 -0.04
CA ASP A 173 8.50 14.98 -0.80
C ASP A 173 9.14 15.29 -2.18
N PRO A 174 8.35 15.44 -3.25
CA PRO A 174 8.81 15.91 -4.55
C PRO A 174 9.16 17.40 -4.55
N PRO A 175 9.74 17.95 -5.65
CA PRO A 175 9.71 19.39 -5.87
C PRO A 175 8.27 19.89 -5.98
N GLU A 176 8.00 21.11 -5.51
CA GLU A 176 6.67 21.74 -5.52
C GLU A 176 6.05 21.77 -6.93
N ASN A 177 6.90 22.01 -7.95
CA ASN A 177 6.54 21.91 -9.35
C ASN A 177 7.61 21.07 -10.07
N TYR A 178 7.17 20.02 -10.78
CA TYR A 178 8.02 19.35 -11.76
C TYR A 178 8.20 20.26 -13.00
N PRO A 179 9.36 20.20 -13.68
CA PRO A 179 9.51 20.84 -14.99
C PRO A 179 8.57 20.22 -16.03
N ALA A 180 8.35 20.92 -17.14
CA ALA A 180 7.59 20.38 -18.27
C ALA A 180 8.23 19.09 -18.82
N TYR A 181 7.39 18.21 -19.38
CA TYR A 181 7.84 16.94 -19.96
C TYR A 181 8.81 17.16 -21.15
N PRO A 182 9.82 16.29 -21.36
CA PRO A 182 10.13 15.09 -20.58
C PRO A 182 10.82 15.39 -19.23
N LEU A 183 10.47 14.62 -18.20
CA LEU A 183 11.11 14.72 -16.88
C LEU A 183 12.52 14.16 -16.91
N VAL A 184 13.41 14.76 -16.12
CA VAL A 184 14.81 14.33 -15.98
C VAL A 184 15.10 14.06 -14.50
N PHE A 185 15.58 12.86 -14.21
CA PHE A 185 15.99 12.41 -12.88
C PHE A 185 17.48 12.03 -12.87
N PRO A 186 18.21 12.21 -11.76
CA PRO A 186 17.81 12.93 -10.54
C PRO A 186 17.58 14.44 -10.78
N VAL A 187 16.89 15.10 -9.85
CA VAL A 187 16.65 16.55 -9.88
C VAL A 187 18.00 17.30 -9.78
N LYS A 188 18.43 17.89 -10.91
CA LYS A 188 19.76 18.49 -11.09
C LYS A 188 20.10 19.61 -10.11
N ASP A 189 19.11 20.31 -9.59
CA ASP A 189 19.27 21.44 -8.67
C ASP A 189 19.25 21.03 -7.19
N TRP A 190 19.30 19.73 -6.88
CA TRP A 190 19.51 19.25 -5.52
C TRP A 190 20.82 19.84 -4.92
N PRO A 191 20.83 20.31 -3.65
CA PRO A 191 19.77 20.25 -2.64
C PRO A 191 18.85 21.50 -2.58
N LYS A 192 18.88 22.39 -3.59
CA LYS A 192 17.99 23.59 -3.63
C LYS A 192 16.53 23.23 -3.96
N MET A 193 16.35 22.16 -4.74
CA MET A 193 15.06 21.50 -4.93
C MET A 193 15.15 20.08 -4.38
N ASN A 194 14.03 19.57 -3.87
CA ASN A 194 13.93 18.19 -3.40
C ASN A 194 14.11 17.22 -4.59
N ASP A 195 14.90 16.17 -4.38
CA ASP A 195 14.96 15.00 -5.28
C ASP A 195 14.20 13.85 -4.59
N PRO A 196 13.01 13.46 -5.07
CA PRO A 196 12.15 12.53 -4.34
C PRO A 196 12.70 11.11 -4.36
N SER A 197 12.76 10.49 -3.18
CA SER A 197 12.85 9.03 -3.08
C SER A 197 11.49 8.43 -3.47
N PHE A 198 11.40 7.84 -4.67
CA PHE A 198 10.20 7.15 -5.14
C PHE A 198 10.55 5.86 -5.90
N MET A 199 9.57 4.98 -6.05
CA MET A 199 9.64 3.79 -6.89
C MET A 199 8.51 3.80 -7.92
N GLY A 200 8.86 4.18 -9.16
CA GLY A 200 7.96 4.14 -10.30
C GLY A 200 7.92 2.74 -10.93
N ILE A 201 6.77 2.08 -10.87
CA ILE A 201 6.49 0.89 -11.70
C ILE A 201 5.95 1.29 -13.08
N PHE A 202 5.33 2.48 -13.19
CA PHE A 202 4.81 3.02 -14.45
C PHE A 202 4.97 4.55 -14.58
N PHE A 203 4.85 5.30 -13.47
CA PHE A 203 5.12 6.75 -13.39
C PHE A 203 4.54 7.63 -14.53
N SER A 204 3.21 7.77 -14.57
CA SER A 204 2.51 8.61 -15.57
C SER A 204 1.22 9.16 -14.98
N LYS A 205 0.67 10.27 -15.50
CA LYS A 205 -0.60 10.81 -14.96
C LYS A 205 -1.76 9.87 -15.31
N CYS A 206 -2.36 9.28 -14.28
CA CYS A 206 -3.36 8.23 -14.37
C CYS A 206 -4.75 8.73 -13.96
N ARG A 207 -5.78 7.99 -14.39
CA ARG A 207 -7.15 8.07 -13.89
C ARG A 207 -7.75 6.67 -13.74
N ILE A 208 -8.76 6.51 -12.89
CA ILE A 208 -9.48 5.25 -12.78
C ILE A 208 -10.21 5.00 -14.11
N GLY A 209 -9.95 3.85 -14.74
CA GLY A 209 -10.62 3.43 -15.96
C GLY A 209 -11.89 2.63 -15.69
N SER A 210 -12.42 2.01 -16.73
CA SER A 210 -13.62 1.17 -16.70
C SER A 210 -13.27 -0.32 -16.80
N LEU A 211 -14.18 -1.18 -16.35
CA LEU A 211 -14.15 -2.59 -16.71
C LEU A 211 -14.57 -2.75 -18.18
N ARG A 212 -13.87 -3.63 -18.89
CA ARG A 212 -14.22 -4.07 -20.25
C ARG A 212 -15.18 -5.26 -20.19
N THR A 213 -15.95 -5.49 -21.24
CA THR A 213 -16.91 -6.60 -21.29
C THR A 213 -16.21 -7.96 -21.20
N GLU A 214 -15.01 -8.04 -21.77
CA GLU A 214 -14.12 -9.20 -21.83
C GLU A 214 -13.23 -9.41 -20.58
N ASP A 215 -13.23 -8.50 -19.60
CA ASP A 215 -12.40 -8.65 -18.40
C ASP A 215 -12.85 -9.84 -17.55
N LEU A 216 -12.01 -10.88 -17.46
CA LEU A 216 -12.21 -12.04 -16.59
C LEU A 216 -12.24 -11.63 -15.11
N ASP A 217 -11.37 -10.70 -14.72
CA ASP A 217 -11.32 -10.16 -13.36
C ASP A 217 -12.31 -9.00 -13.21
N ARG A 218 -13.44 -9.28 -12.56
CA ARG A 218 -14.52 -8.32 -12.27
C ARG A 218 -14.30 -7.46 -11.01
N ARG A 219 -13.16 -7.58 -10.32
CA ARG A 219 -12.81 -6.66 -9.21
C ARG A 219 -12.80 -5.21 -9.69
N LYS A 220 -13.19 -4.29 -8.82
CA LYS A 220 -13.38 -2.86 -9.14
C LYS A 220 -12.09 -2.20 -9.69
N PRO A 221 -12.18 -1.31 -10.71
CA PRO A 221 -11.05 -0.49 -11.12
C PRO A 221 -10.52 0.43 -10.00
N GLY A 222 -9.23 0.75 -10.04
CA GLY A 222 -8.58 1.64 -9.08
C GLY A 222 -7.30 1.05 -8.49
N VAL A 223 -6.92 1.54 -7.32
CA VAL A 223 -5.70 1.11 -6.60
C VAL A 223 -6.08 0.24 -5.42
N TYR A 224 -5.41 -0.89 -5.29
CA TYR A 224 -5.44 -1.75 -4.11
C TYR A 224 -4.11 -1.65 -3.37
N PHE A 225 -4.15 -1.61 -2.04
CA PHE A 225 -2.97 -1.58 -1.18
C PHE A 225 -3.14 -2.60 -0.05
N ARG A 226 -2.25 -3.59 -0.02
CA ARG A 226 -2.15 -4.62 1.02
C ARG A 226 -0.80 -4.52 1.72
N LEU A 227 -0.80 -4.68 3.04
CA LEU A 227 0.39 -4.67 3.88
C LEU A 227 0.40 -5.92 4.77
N GLU A 228 1.20 -6.92 4.40
CA GLU A 228 1.50 -8.03 5.31
C GLU A 228 2.71 -7.71 6.17
N ARG A 229 2.62 -8.11 7.44
CA ARG A 229 3.57 -7.76 8.49
C ARG A 229 3.89 -8.98 9.33
N ASP A 230 5.07 -8.93 9.93
CA ASP A 230 5.56 -9.93 10.89
C ASP A 230 5.55 -11.35 10.31
N LEU A 231 5.68 -11.48 8.98
CA LEU A 231 5.54 -12.70 8.19
C LEU A 231 6.35 -13.86 8.76
N GLN A 232 7.52 -13.59 9.35
CA GLN A 232 8.36 -14.59 10.00
C GLN A 232 7.68 -15.31 11.18
N THR A 233 6.79 -14.65 11.94
CA THR A 233 6.08 -15.23 13.10
C THR A 233 4.64 -15.63 12.76
N ARG A 234 4.11 -15.22 11.61
CA ARG A 234 2.75 -15.57 11.13
C ARG A 234 2.61 -17.08 10.88
N ILE A 235 1.51 -17.64 11.38
CA ILE A 235 1.17 -19.07 11.33
C ILE A 235 -0.14 -19.37 10.58
N ASP A 236 -0.88 -18.34 10.16
CA ASP A 236 -2.06 -18.44 9.30
C ASP A 236 -1.68 -18.76 7.85
N GLN A 237 -2.62 -19.32 7.09
CA GLN A 237 -2.38 -19.72 5.72
C GLN A 237 -1.88 -18.58 4.83
N LEU A 238 -2.49 -17.39 4.85
CA LEU A 238 -2.04 -16.29 3.99
C LEU A 238 -0.64 -15.79 4.36
N GLY A 239 -0.35 -15.61 5.65
CA GLY A 239 0.97 -15.18 6.12
C GLY A 239 2.07 -16.18 5.75
N VAL A 240 1.82 -17.49 5.94
CA VAL A 240 2.77 -18.55 5.58
C VAL A 240 2.93 -18.68 4.06
N GLU A 241 1.83 -18.74 3.31
CA GLU A 241 1.86 -18.84 1.84
C GLU A 241 2.53 -17.62 1.19
N MET A 242 2.28 -16.41 1.70
CA MET A 242 2.94 -15.21 1.19
C MET A 242 4.42 -15.16 1.57
N ARG A 243 4.79 -15.47 2.82
CA ARG A 243 6.20 -15.58 3.24
C ARG A 243 6.97 -16.50 2.30
N GLU A 244 6.46 -17.71 2.07
CA GLU A 244 7.14 -18.70 1.26
C GLU A 244 7.16 -18.31 -0.23
N ARG A 245 6.05 -17.80 -0.79
CA ARG A 245 6.02 -17.32 -2.19
C ARG A 245 7.03 -16.20 -2.44
N VAL A 246 7.02 -15.16 -1.60
CA VAL A 246 7.95 -14.02 -1.69
C VAL A 246 9.39 -14.49 -1.54
N LYS A 247 9.68 -15.34 -0.54
CA LYS A 247 11.03 -15.86 -0.27
C LYS A 247 11.60 -16.60 -1.48
N TRP A 248 10.84 -17.53 -2.07
CA TRP A 248 11.34 -18.35 -3.18
C TRP A 248 11.36 -17.61 -4.52
N ASP A 249 10.39 -16.73 -4.80
CA ASP A 249 10.43 -15.87 -6.00
C ASP A 249 11.65 -14.93 -6.02
N ILE A 250 12.10 -14.45 -4.85
CA ILE A 250 13.30 -13.61 -4.74
C ILE A 250 14.59 -14.44 -4.75
N ARG A 251 14.66 -15.54 -3.98
CA ARG A 251 15.84 -16.42 -3.94
C ARG A 251 16.20 -17.05 -5.28
N GLU A 252 15.20 -17.40 -6.09
CA GLU A 252 15.40 -17.95 -7.44
C GLU A 252 15.51 -16.85 -8.52
N GLY A 253 14.97 -15.66 -8.26
CA GLY A 253 14.96 -14.53 -9.20
C GLY A 253 16.16 -13.58 -9.12
N MET A 254 16.91 -13.58 -8.01
CA MET A 254 18.02 -12.65 -7.76
C MET A 254 19.27 -13.38 -7.24
N ILE A 255 20.40 -13.20 -7.93
CA ILE A 255 21.71 -13.72 -7.51
C ILE A 255 22.11 -13.04 -6.18
N GLY A 256 22.60 -13.82 -5.21
CA GLY A 256 22.99 -13.34 -3.89
C GLY A 256 21.85 -13.18 -2.89
N ALA A 257 20.60 -13.41 -3.30
CA ALA A 257 19.44 -13.34 -2.39
C ALA A 257 19.20 -14.63 -1.57
N GLU A 258 20.10 -15.62 -1.64
CA GLU A 258 19.94 -16.96 -1.07
C GLU A 258 19.59 -17.00 0.43
N THR A 259 20.04 -16.01 1.21
CA THR A 259 19.75 -15.89 2.64
C THR A 259 18.47 -15.12 2.96
N PHE A 260 17.92 -14.34 2.01
CA PHE A 260 16.78 -13.44 2.22
C PHE A 260 15.56 -14.17 2.81
N ASN A 261 14.92 -13.58 3.81
CA ASN A 261 13.73 -14.12 4.44
C ASN A 261 12.75 -12.98 4.81
N PRO A 262 11.63 -12.81 4.09
CA PRO A 262 10.79 -11.62 4.21
C PRO A 262 10.12 -11.54 5.59
N LYS A 263 10.29 -10.39 6.26
CA LYS A 263 9.54 -10.00 7.47
C LYS A 263 8.24 -9.29 7.10
N HIS A 264 8.26 -8.42 6.10
CA HIS A 264 7.12 -7.60 5.70
C HIS A 264 7.01 -7.55 4.17
N ALA A 265 5.78 -7.41 3.67
CA ALA A 265 5.51 -7.26 2.25
C ALA A 265 4.42 -6.20 1.99
N ILE A 266 4.66 -5.33 1.01
CA ILE A 266 3.71 -4.32 0.54
C ILE A 266 3.29 -4.70 -0.88
N ILE A 267 2.00 -4.94 -1.09
CA ILE A 267 1.44 -5.30 -2.41
C ILE A 267 0.53 -4.17 -2.86
N VAL A 268 0.86 -3.56 -3.99
CA VAL A 268 0.11 -2.44 -4.56
C VAL A 268 -0.31 -2.82 -5.97
N THR A 269 -1.62 -2.86 -6.22
CA THR A 269 -2.17 -3.27 -7.53
C THR A 269 -2.97 -2.12 -8.13
N TRP A 270 -2.52 -1.65 -9.29
CA TRP A 270 -3.24 -0.71 -10.14
C TRP A 270 -4.07 -1.53 -11.13
N LYS A 271 -5.39 -1.61 -10.92
CA LYS A 271 -6.31 -2.39 -11.75
C LYS A 271 -7.14 -1.50 -12.66
N ASN A 272 -7.18 -1.82 -13.96
CA ASN A 272 -7.94 -1.10 -14.98
C ASN A 272 -7.68 0.43 -14.91
N ILE A 273 -6.42 0.85 -14.90
CA ILE A 273 -6.02 2.27 -14.85
C ILE A 273 -5.83 2.83 -16.26
N SER A 274 -6.48 3.96 -16.54
CA SER A 274 -6.45 4.71 -17.81
C SER A 274 -5.54 5.94 -17.68
N PHE A 275 -5.18 6.59 -18.79
CA PHE A 275 -4.35 7.79 -18.81
C PHE A 275 -5.15 9.08 -18.61
N ALA A 276 -4.52 10.08 -17.99
CA ALA A 276 -5.09 11.41 -17.85
C ALA A 276 -5.22 12.14 -19.21
N GLY A 277 -6.23 13.00 -19.33
CA GLY A 277 -6.49 13.84 -20.50
C GLY A 277 -7.10 13.14 -21.72
N GLY A 278 -7.11 11.81 -21.78
CA GLY A 278 -7.76 11.07 -22.86
C GLY A 278 -9.27 11.28 -22.97
N ILE A 279 -9.83 11.08 -24.16
CA ILE A 279 -11.28 11.18 -24.41
C ILE A 279 -12.08 10.10 -23.62
N PRO A 280 -13.42 10.17 -23.54
CA PRO A 280 -14.20 9.19 -22.77
C PRO A 280 -13.98 7.73 -23.17
N GLN A 281 -13.78 7.45 -24.46
CA GLN A 281 -13.50 6.09 -24.95
C GLN A 281 -12.20 5.50 -24.39
N ALA A 282 -11.21 6.34 -24.09
CA ALA A 282 -9.94 5.91 -23.51
C ALA A 282 -10.07 5.38 -22.06
N LEU A 283 -11.22 5.50 -21.41
CA LEU A 283 -11.48 4.84 -20.12
C LEU A 283 -11.43 3.31 -20.21
N TYR A 284 -11.64 2.73 -21.40
CA TYR A 284 -11.55 1.28 -21.64
C TYR A 284 -10.15 0.84 -22.07
N THR A 285 -9.31 1.75 -22.56
CA THR A 285 -7.87 1.52 -22.78
C THR A 285 -7.18 1.58 -21.42
N THR A 286 -6.84 0.41 -20.86
CA THR A 286 -6.36 0.32 -19.47
C THR A 286 -5.15 -0.57 -19.29
N ASN A 287 -4.31 -0.16 -18.34
CA ASN A 287 -3.18 -0.91 -17.84
C ASN A 287 -3.58 -1.60 -16.53
N THR A 288 -3.07 -2.81 -16.29
CA THR A 288 -3.13 -3.48 -14.99
C THR A 288 -1.75 -4.01 -14.60
N PHE A 289 -1.23 -3.52 -13.49
CA PHE A 289 0.12 -3.81 -13.01
C PHE A 289 0.20 -3.77 -11.48
N GLN A 290 1.22 -4.41 -10.92
CA GLN A 290 1.38 -4.57 -9.48
C GLN A 290 2.85 -4.50 -9.05
N LEU A 291 3.09 -3.75 -7.98
CA LEU A 291 4.34 -3.71 -7.23
C LEU A 291 4.20 -4.61 -6.00
N VAL A 292 5.14 -5.53 -5.81
CA VAL A 292 5.37 -6.20 -4.52
C VAL A 292 6.72 -5.77 -3.98
N LEU A 293 6.72 -4.98 -2.92
CA LEU A 293 7.91 -4.77 -2.09
C LEU A 293 8.01 -5.87 -1.04
N ALA A 294 9.22 -6.38 -0.83
CA ALA A 294 9.52 -7.33 0.23
C ALA A 294 10.79 -6.91 0.96
N THR A 295 10.76 -6.97 2.30
CA THR A 295 11.91 -6.59 3.12
C THR A 295 12.09 -7.49 4.33
N ASP A 296 13.35 -7.65 4.74
CA ASP A 296 13.79 -8.23 6.01
C ASP A 296 14.33 -7.14 6.98
N GLU A 297 14.02 -5.87 6.69
CA GLU A 297 14.51 -4.65 7.36
C GLU A 297 16.01 -4.36 7.18
N VAL A 298 16.73 -5.16 6.38
CA VAL A 298 18.13 -4.92 5.98
C VAL A 298 18.22 -4.68 4.48
N PHE A 299 17.55 -5.53 3.69
CA PHE A 299 17.42 -5.43 2.24
C PHE A 299 15.96 -5.18 1.85
N THR A 300 15.78 -4.53 0.70
CA THR A 300 14.46 -4.40 0.06
C THR A 300 14.56 -4.87 -1.38
N TYR A 301 13.63 -5.76 -1.75
CA TYR A 301 13.43 -6.23 -3.10
C TYR A 301 12.10 -5.71 -3.63
N ALA A 302 12.04 -5.43 -4.93
CA ALA A 302 10.82 -5.07 -5.64
C ALA A 302 10.55 -6.06 -6.76
N ILE A 303 9.31 -6.52 -6.86
CA ILE A 303 8.80 -7.32 -7.98
C ILE A 303 7.77 -6.47 -8.74
N PHE A 304 7.98 -6.26 -10.03
CA PHE A 304 7.05 -5.56 -10.91
C PHE A 304 6.33 -6.59 -11.79
N ASN A 305 5.02 -6.76 -11.59
CA ASN A 305 4.15 -7.65 -12.37
C ASN A 305 3.27 -6.82 -13.32
N TYR A 306 3.50 -6.92 -14.63
CA TYR A 306 2.69 -6.26 -15.67
C TYR A 306 1.73 -7.27 -16.31
N LEU A 307 0.44 -7.19 -15.95
CA LEU A 307 -0.59 -8.15 -16.37
C LEU A 307 -1.21 -7.78 -17.71
N ASP A 308 -1.46 -6.48 -17.91
CA ASP A 308 -1.97 -5.90 -19.14
C ASP A 308 -1.40 -4.48 -19.31
N LEU A 309 -0.98 -4.14 -20.53
CA LEU A 309 -0.44 -2.84 -20.90
C LEU A 309 -0.97 -2.50 -22.30
N GLN A 310 -1.72 -1.40 -22.39
CA GLN A 310 -2.38 -0.91 -23.60
C GLN A 310 -2.02 0.55 -23.93
N TRP A 311 -1.44 1.29 -22.98
CA TRP A 311 -1.03 2.69 -23.15
C TRP A 311 0.33 2.96 -22.47
N THR A 312 1.06 3.97 -22.95
CA THR A 312 2.43 4.32 -22.50
C THR A 312 2.51 5.71 -21.86
N SER A 313 1.84 6.71 -22.43
CA SER A 313 1.88 8.10 -21.96
C SER A 313 0.49 8.71 -21.83
N HIS A 314 0.43 9.84 -21.12
CA HIS A 314 -0.74 10.67 -20.93
C HIS A 314 -0.60 11.97 -21.75
N THR A 315 -1.68 12.71 -21.95
CA THR A 315 -1.71 13.74 -23.01
C THR A 315 -0.82 14.96 -22.75
N GLU A 316 -0.51 15.28 -21.48
CA GLU A 316 0.44 16.36 -21.15
C GLU A 316 1.89 15.97 -21.47
N ALA A 317 2.22 14.67 -21.36
CA ALA A 317 3.47 14.08 -21.82
C ALA A 317 3.32 13.54 -23.25
N LEU A 318 2.70 14.33 -24.13
CA LEU A 318 2.57 14.12 -25.59
C LEU A 318 1.90 12.81 -26.04
N GLY A 319 1.27 12.04 -25.14
CA GLY A 319 0.51 10.84 -25.49
C GLY A 319 -0.78 11.14 -26.26
N ASP A 320 -1.16 10.27 -27.20
CA ASP A 320 -2.39 10.41 -27.97
C ASP A 320 -3.66 10.39 -27.09
N THR A 321 -4.63 11.24 -27.44
CA THR A 321 -5.90 11.40 -26.72
C THR A 321 -6.86 10.21 -26.80
N LEU A 322 -6.72 9.34 -27.82
CA LEU A 322 -7.57 8.16 -28.02
C LEU A 322 -6.98 6.90 -27.35
N LYS A 323 -5.66 6.73 -27.41
CA LYS A 323 -4.97 5.52 -26.95
C LYS A 323 -3.93 5.70 -25.85
N GLY A 324 -3.33 6.88 -25.69
CA GLY A 324 -2.17 7.07 -24.80
C GLY A 324 -0.89 6.40 -25.33
N GLU A 325 -0.80 6.21 -26.65
CA GLU A 325 0.45 5.84 -27.35
C GLU A 325 1.29 7.10 -27.63
N GLY A 326 2.62 6.96 -27.68
CA GLY A 326 3.56 8.09 -27.79
C GLY A 326 4.14 8.52 -26.43
N GLY A 327 4.84 9.67 -26.44
CA GLY A 327 5.61 10.22 -25.32
C GLY A 327 7.02 10.62 -25.72
#